data_AF-A0A5C3NVR5-F1
#
_entry.id   AF-A0A5C3NVR5-F1
#
_cell.length_a   1.000
_cell.length_b   1.000
_cell.length_c   1.000
_cell.angle_alpha   90.00
_cell.angle_beta   90.00
_cell.angle_gamma   90.00
#
_symmetry.space_group_name_H-M   'P 1'
#
loop_
_entity.id
_entity.type
_entity.pdbx_description
1 polymer ?
#
loop_
_entity_poly.entity_id
_entity_poly.type
_entity_poly.pdbx_seq_one_letter_code
_entity_poly.pdbx_strand_id
1 'polypeptide(L)'
;MSSFYSRLTLLFIRYFSWDHALDPDGNRPTEDPSEENLEQVLDVKGLQDAEVARRNTVYLELRSKLQRWFRYHGTKSLKTKGADPLSKILAAFKTQDKAPRRMQTTQFYSKLYYDTRIKATVDAEWPKVVAQAGAKGAPPPKRLKHQNSVVARFYAAETPEFKAALQAQRDAEYEEEHAAWKTASLDNTVVPTTPAEFALALEEASHWLPSLAQSLSKRLGLNVSILLTGPIGSSGGRIDVKGYAPSLACSAVSCLLTYPHVASMRASLQA
;
A
#
# COMPACT_ATOMS: atom_id res chain seq x y z
N MET A 1 -14.87 -11.75 24.08
CA MET A 1 -15.58 -10.65 23.38
C MET A 1 -14.56 -9.68 22.81
N SER A 2 -14.80 -9.08 21.62
CA SER A 2 -13.85 -8.11 21.05
C SER A 2 -13.74 -6.86 21.95
N SER A 3 -12.53 -6.60 22.47
CA SER A 3 -12.21 -5.46 23.34
C SER A 3 -12.42 -4.11 22.66
N PHE A 4 -12.21 -4.06 21.33
CA PHE A 4 -12.39 -2.87 20.51
C PHE A 4 -13.79 -2.28 20.61
N TYR A 5 -14.83 -3.07 20.31
CA TYR A 5 -16.21 -2.56 20.36
C TYR A 5 -16.65 -2.24 21.78
N SER A 6 -16.07 -2.88 22.81
CA SER A 6 -16.37 -2.55 24.20
C SER A 6 -15.88 -1.15 24.52
N ARG A 7 -14.60 -0.89 24.25
CA ARG A 7 -13.96 0.41 24.49
C ARG A 7 -14.67 1.53 23.75
N LEU A 8 -15.02 1.30 22.48
CA LEU A 8 -15.73 2.30 21.67
C LEU A 8 -17.13 2.61 22.22
N THR A 9 -17.86 1.57 22.66
CA THR A 9 -19.19 1.74 23.27
C THR A 9 -19.10 2.55 24.56
N LEU A 10 -18.09 2.29 25.40
CA LEU A 10 -17.86 3.04 26.64
C LEU A 10 -17.49 4.50 26.40
N LEU A 11 -16.65 4.77 25.40
CA LEU A 11 -16.33 6.15 24.99
C LEU A 11 -17.57 6.88 24.51
N PHE A 12 -18.42 6.21 23.73
CA PHE A 12 -19.65 6.79 23.22
C PHE A 12 -20.63 7.13 24.35
N ILE A 13 -20.78 6.23 25.34
CA ILE A 13 -21.63 6.48 26.52
C ILE A 13 -21.03 7.60 27.38
N ARG A 14 -19.71 7.67 27.56
CA ARG A 14 -19.07 8.76 28.30
C ARG A 14 -19.32 10.12 27.64
N TYR A 15 -19.35 10.13 26.32
CA TYR A 15 -19.56 11.36 25.55
C TYR A 15 -21.03 11.79 25.55
N PHE A 16 -21.98 10.88 25.31
CA PHE A 16 -23.40 11.24 25.18
C PHE A 16 -24.24 10.99 26.44
N SER A 17 -23.65 10.49 27.53
CA SER A 17 -24.36 9.97 28.69
C SER A 17 -25.23 8.74 28.39
N TRP A 18 -25.70 8.06 29.43
CA TRP A 18 -26.61 6.91 29.30
C TRP A 18 -27.98 7.27 28.71
N ASP A 19 -28.39 8.54 28.83
CA ASP A 19 -29.73 9.00 28.45
C ASP A 19 -29.78 9.47 26.99
N HIS A 20 -28.66 9.94 26.43
CA HIS A 20 -28.58 10.32 25.01
C HIS A 20 -27.69 9.40 24.19
N ALA A 21 -27.21 8.27 24.75
CA ALA A 21 -26.40 7.28 24.04
C ALA A 21 -27.06 6.72 22.76
N LEU A 22 -28.39 6.73 22.68
CA LEU A 22 -29.16 6.30 21.51
C LEU A 22 -29.82 7.46 20.75
N ASP A 23 -29.68 8.70 21.23
CA ASP A 23 -30.29 9.88 20.66
C ASP A 23 -29.36 10.53 19.63
N PRO A 24 -29.76 10.61 18.35
CA PRO A 24 -28.94 11.21 17.29
C PRO A 24 -28.70 12.71 17.47
N ASP A 25 -29.59 13.40 18.21
CA ASP A 25 -29.58 14.85 18.42
C ASP A 25 -29.08 15.25 19.82
N GLY A 26 -28.59 14.27 20.58
CA GLY A 26 -28.00 14.46 21.90
C GLY A 26 -26.98 15.60 21.92
N ASN A 27 -27.10 16.46 22.93
CA ASN A 27 -26.28 17.65 23.10
C ASN A 27 -24.80 17.24 23.20
N ARG A 28 -23.97 17.65 22.24
CA ARG A 28 -22.55 17.28 22.22
C ARG A 28 -21.83 18.02 23.35
N PRO A 29 -21.08 17.32 24.22
CA PRO A 29 -20.09 17.99 25.04
C PRO A 29 -19.08 18.72 24.16
N THR A 30 -18.66 19.90 24.60
CA THR A 30 -17.65 20.72 23.91
C THR A 30 -16.25 20.10 23.96
N GLU A 31 -16.02 19.16 24.87
CA GLU A 31 -14.71 18.55 25.14
C GLU A 31 -14.67 17.06 24.77
N ASP A 32 -13.53 16.61 24.27
CA ASP A 32 -13.32 15.21 23.93
C ASP A 32 -13.27 14.35 25.21
N PRO A 33 -13.95 13.18 25.22
CA PRO A 33 -14.02 12.33 26.38
C PRO A 33 -12.66 11.67 26.62
N SER A 34 -12.14 11.81 27.83
CA SER A 34 -10.92 11.09 28.24
C SER A 34 -11.10 9.57 28.13
N GLU A 35 -10.07 8.90 27.60
CA GLU A 35 -10.01 7.43 27.52
C GLU A 35 -9.56 6.77 28.83
N GLU A 36 -9.16 7.56 29.83
CA GLU A 36 -8.71 7.03 31.12
C GLU A 36 -9.90 6.56 31.96
N ASN A 37 -9.76 5.41 32.62
CA ASN A 37 -10.75 4.86 33.54
C ASN A 37 -12.15 4.60 32.94
N LEU A 38 -12.22 4.17 31.67
CA LEU A 38 -13.50 3.86 30.99
C LEU A 38 -14.37 2.83 31.73
N GLU A 39 -13.76 1.97 32.54
CA GLU A 39 -14.48 0.99 33.36
C GLU A 39 -15.39 1.65 34.41
N GLN A 40 -15.09 2.88 34.84
CA GLN A 40 -15.95 3.63 35.77
C GLN A 40 -17.33 3.93 35.18
N VAL A 41 -17.46 3.98 33.85
CA VAL A 41 -18.75 4.16 33.17
C VAL A 41 -19.70 2.98 33.44
N LEU A 42 -19.13 1.80 33.70
CA LEU A 42 -19.86 0.58 34.05
C LEU A 42 -20.06 0.42 35.56
N ASP A 43 -19.66 1.39 36.39
CA ASP A 43 -19.86 1.26 37.83
C ASP A 43 -21.37 1.27 38.15
N VAL A 44 -21.81 0.19 38.79
CA VAL A 44 -23.19 -0.06 39.19
C VAL A 44 -23.40 0.14 40.69
N LYS A 45 -22.36 0.52 41.44
CA LYS A 45 -22.45 0.70 42.90
C LYS A 45 -23.50 1.75 43.26
N GLY A 46 -24.49 1.35 44.05
CA GLY A 46 -25.55 2.23 44.55
C GLY A 46 -26.71 2.50 43.58
N LEU A 47 -26.74 1.85 42.42
CA LEU A 47 -27.84 1.95 41.48
C LEU A 47 -28.95 0.94 41.79
N GLN A 48 -30.19 1.32 41.48
CA GLN A 48 -31.35 0.45 41.57
C GLN A 48 -31.29 -0.64 40.48
N ASP A 49 -31.79 -1.84 40.76
CA ASP A 49 -31.75 -2.98 39.83
C ASP A 49 -32.42 -2.65 38.47
N ALA A 50 -33.49 -1.86 38.49
CA ALA A 50 -34.18 -1.41 37.29
C ALA A 50 -33.28 -0.54 36.38
N GLU A 51 -32.45 0.32 36.96
CA GLU A 51 -31.52 1.17 36.23
C GLU A 51 -30.34 0.38 35.68
N VAL A 52 -29.84 -0.61 36.44
CA VAL A 52 -28.80 -1.54 35.96
C VAL A 52 -29.30 -2.31 34.74
N ALA A 53 -30.54 -2.83 34.79
CA ALA A 53 -31.15 -3.50 33.65
C ALA A 53 -31.29 -2.58 32.43
N ARG A 54 -31.73 -1.33 32.62
CA ARG A 54 -31.82 -0.32 31.56
C ARG A 54 -30.46 -0.06 30.90
N ARG A 55 -29.42 0.20 31.70
CA ARG A 55 -28.06 0.47 31.20
C ARG A 55 -27.49 -0.71 30.42
N ASN A 56 -27.71 -1.94 30.90
CA ASN A 56 -27.29 -3.15 30.18
C ASN A 56 -27.95 -3.25 28.80
N THR A 57 -29.26 -2.98 28.68
CA THR A 57 -29.96 -2.97 27.39
C THR A 57 -29.39 -1.90 26.46
N VAL A 58 -29.19 -0.67 26.94
CA VAL A 58 -28.61 0.43 26.17
C VAL A 58 -27.21 0.07 25.67
N TYR A 59 -26.36 -0.48 26.54
CA TYR A 59 -24.99 -0.88 26.19
C TYR A 59 -24.98 -1.94 25.08
N LEU A 60 -25.79 -2.98 25.21
CA LEU A 60 -25.86 -4.08 24.22
C LEU A 60 -26.39 -3.57 22.87
N GLU A 61 -27.42 -2.73 22.88
CA GLU A 61 -28.02 -2.18 21.67
C GLU A 61 -27.05 -1.26 20.94
N LEU A 62 -26.43 -0.31 21.67
CA LEU A 62 -25.45 0.61 21.12
C LEU A 62 -24.25 -0.14 20.53
N ARG A 63 -23.71 -1.10 21.27
CA ARG A 63 -22.60 -1.94 20.80
C ARG A 63 -22.96 -2.66 19.49
N SER A 64 -24.15 -3.25 19.41
CA SER A 64 -24.63 -3.95 18.22
C SER A 64 -24.78 -3.01 17.01
N LYS A 65 -25.31 -1.80 17.24
CA LYS A 65 -25.42 -0.73 16.24
C LYS A 65 -24.05 -0.28 15.73
N LEU A 66 -23.09 0.00 16.62
CA LEU A 66 -21.71 0.35 16.27
C LEU A 66 -21.04 -0.78 15.47
N GLN A 67 -21.19 -2.03 15.90
CA GLN A 67 -20.63 -3.18 15.20
C GLN A 67 -21.21 -3.34 13.79
N ARG A 68 -22.53 -3.20 13.62
CA ARG A 68 -23.18 -3.22 12.30
C ARG A 68 -22.67 -2.07 11.42
N TRP A 69 -22.60 -0.86 11.96
CA TRP A 69 -22.11 0.31 11.23
C TRP A 69 -20.67 0.13 10.75
N PHE A 70 -19.75 -0.26 11.63
CA PHE A 70 -18.35 -0.51 11.27
C PHE A 70 -18.20 -1.64 10.25
N ARG A 71 -18.98 -2.72 10.36
CA ARG A 71 -18.96 -3.80 9.36
C ARG A 71 -19.47 -3.31 8.02
N TYR A 72 -20.57 -2.57 8.00
CA TYR A 72 -21.17 -2.07 6.77
C TYR A 72 -20.26 -1.04 6.07
N HIS A 73 -19.77 -0.04 6.81
CA HIS A 73 -18.91 1.00 6.26
C HIS A 73 -17.48 0.51 6.01
N GLY A 74 -16.93 -0.32 6.89
CA GLY A 74 -15.62 -0.95 6.72
C GLY A 74 -15.57 -1.86 5.49
N THR A 75 -16.64 -2.60 5.20
CA THR A 75 -16.71 -3.42 3.97
C THR A 75 -17.02 -2.61 2.72
N LYS A 76 -17.67 -1.44 2.82
CA LYS A 76 -17.83 -0.52 1.69
C LYS A 76 -16.50 0.07 1.21
N SER A 77 -15.60 0.41 2.14
CA SER A 77 -14.24 0.87 1.80
C SER A 77 -13.40 -0.21 1.10
N LEU A 78 -13.72 -1.50 1.32
CA LEU A 78 -13.07 -2.63 0.63
C LEU A 78 -13.65 -2.93 -0.76
N LYS A 79 -14.82 -2.38 -1.11
CA LYS A 79 -15.53 -2.69 -2.38
C LYS A 79 -15.24 -1.71 -3.51
N THR A 80 -14.53 -0.60 -3.27
CA THR A 80 -14.05 0.28 -4.34
C THR A 80 -12.97 -0.42 -5.15
N LYS A 81 -13.36 -1.00 -6.29
CA LYS A 81 -12.49 -1.55 -7.35
C LYS A 81 -11.69 -0.46 -8.09
N GLY A 82 -10.97 0.38 -7.37
CA GLY A 82 -10.00 1.32 -7.92
C GLY A 82 -8.60 0.87 -7.51
N ALA A 83 -7.67 0.79 -8.46
CA ALA A 83 -6.29 0.33 -8.26
C ALA A 83 -5.76 0.58 -6.84
N ASP A 84 -5.35 -0.50 -6.18
CA ASP A 84 -4.98 -0.54 -4.77
C ASP A 84 -4.06 0.67 -4.44
N PRO A 85 -4.53 1.66 -3.67
CA PRO A 85 -3.74 2.85 -3.33
C PRO A 85 -2.42 2.47 -2.66
N LEU A 86 -2.41 1.34 -1.94
CA LEU A 86 -1.22 0.75 -1.35
C LEU A 86 -0.25 0.24 -2.41
N SER A 87 -0.74 -0.37 -3.50
CA SER A 87 0.11 -0.81 -4.61
C SER A 87 0.84 0.33 -5.31
N LYS A 88 0.25 1.53 -5.38
CA LYS A 88 0.91 2.73 -5.92
C LYS A 88 1.98 3.28 -4.97
N ILE A 89 1.72 3.25 -3.67
CA ILE A 89 2.70 3.65 -2.64
C ILE A 89 3.85 2.64 -2.60
N LEU A 90 3.55 1.34 -2.57
CA LEU A 90 4.54 0.27 -2.63
C LEU A 90 5.30 0.24 -3.96
N ALA A 91 4.69 0.64 -5.08
CA ALA A 91 5.40 0.82 -6.35
C ALA A 91 6.42 1.97 -6.28
N ALA A 92 6.11 3.04 -5.54
CA ALA A 92 7.07 4.13 -5.29
C ALA A 92 8.23 3.69 -4.38
N PHE A 93 8.03 2.69 -3.51
CA PHE A 93 9.09 2.07 -2.69
C PHE A 93 9.81 0.90 -3.38
N LYS A 94 9.28 0.36 -4.48
CA LYS A 94 9.85 -0.77 -5.24
C LYS A 94 10.98 -0.38 -6.17
N THR A 95 11.56 0.80 -6.03
CA THR A 95 12.85 1.17 -6.64
C THR A 95 14.04 0.42 -6.02
N GLN A 96 13.82 -0.76 -5.43
CA GLN A 96 14.82 -1.80 -5.53
C GLN A 96 14.76 -2.33 -6.96
N ASP A 97 15.46 -1.63 -7.86
CA ASP A 97 15.64 -2.07 -9.22
C ASP A 97 16.12 -3.52 -9.17
N LYS A 98 15.35 -4.41 -9.81
CA LYS A 98 15.77 -5.81 -9.93
C LYS A 98 17.09 -5.82 -10.69
N ALA A 99 17.99 -6.72 -10.31
CA ALA A 99 19.24 -6.92 -11.03
C ALA A 99 18.99 -6.97 -12.55
N PRO A 100 19.72 -6.17 -13.35
CA PRO A 100 19.64 -6.22 -14.81
C PRO A 100 19.75 -7.66 -15.29
N ARG A 101 18.96 -8.02 -16.29
CA ARG A 101 18.99 -9.36 -16.88
C ARG A 101 19.78 -9.32 -18.18
N ARG A 102 20.68 -10.30 -18.37
CA ARG A 102 21.41 -10.46 -19.63
C ARG A 102 20.42 -10.66 -20.77
N MET A 103 20.48 -9.77 -21.77
CA MET A 103 19.64 -9.82 -22.95
C MET A 103 19.99 -11.04 -23.82
N GLN A 104 19.02 -11.62 -24.52
CA GLN A 104 19.32 -12.69 -25.49
C GLN A 104 20.05 -12.09 -26.71
N THR A 105 21.02 -12.80 -27.30
CA THR A 105 21.82 -12.26 -28.43
C THR A 105 20.97 -11.85 -29.63
N THR A 106 19.91 -12.59 -29.94
CA THR A 106 18.98 -12.25 -31.03
C THR A 106 18.19 -10.97 -30.74
N GLN A 107 17.81 -10.74 -29.48
CA GLN A 107 17.16 -9.51 -29.05
C GLN A 107 18.14 -8.33 -29.09
N PHE A 108 19.40 -8.56 -28.70
CA PHE A 108 20.47 -7.57 -28.80
C PHE A 108 20.78 -7.20 -30.25
N TYR A 109 20.84 -8.18 -31.14
CA TYR A 109 20.96 -7.96 -32.59
C TYR A 109 19.80 -7.10 -33.12
N SER A 110 18.57 -7.42 -32.72
CA SER A 110 17.40 -6.60 -33.08
C SER A 110 17.51 -5.19 -32.52
N LYS A 111 17.93 -5.00 -31.26
CA LYS A 111 18.11 -3.67 -30.64
C LYS A 111 19.01 -2.77 -31.50
N LEU A 112 20.12 -3.30 -32.03
CA LEU A 112 21.11 -2.52 -32.78
C LEU A 112 20.78 -2.38 -34.28
N TYR A 113 20.23 -3.42 -34.91
CA TYR A 113 20.12 -3.51 -36.37
C TYR A 113 18.68 -3.58 -36.89
N TYR A 114 17.67 -3.38 -36.04
CA TYR A 114 16.28 -3.45 -36.50
C TYR A 114 15.98 -2.43 -37.59
N ASP A 115 16.27 -1.15 -37.36
CA ASP A 115 15.94 -0.08 -38.31
C ASP A 115 16.74 -0.17 -39.61
N THR A 116 17.99 -0.63 -39.54
CA THR A 116 18.92 -0.64 -40.69
C THR A 116 18.81 -1.90 -41.55
N ARG A 117 18.64 -3.09 -40.96
CA ARG A 117 18.69 -4.37 -41.69
C ARG A 117 17.34 -5.11 -41.75
N ILE A 118 16.54 -5.01 -40.69
CA ILE A 118 15.41 -5.94 -40.47
C ILE A 118 14.08 -5.31 -40.87
N LYS A 119 13.86 -4.03 -40.55
CA LYS A 119 12.57 -3.33 -40.70
C LYS A 119 12.04 -3.36 -42.13
N ALA A 120 12.88 -3.06 -43.12
CA ALA A 120 12.48 -3.07 -44.53
C ALA A 120 11.97 -4.45 -44.98
N THR A 121 12.62 -5.53 -44.53
CA THR A 121 12.21 -6.89 -44.85
C THR A 121 10.91 -7.28 -44.15
N VAL A 122 10.78 -6.95 -42.87
CA VAL A 122 9.55 -7.21 -42.10
C VAL A 122 8.36 -6.48 -42.74
N ASP A 123 8.52 -5.21 -43.11
CA ASP A 123 7.43 -4.40 -43.67
C ASP A 123 7.03 -4.88 -45.08
N ALA A 124 7.99 -5.39 -45.86
CA ALA A 124 7.71 -5.99 -47.17
C ALA A 124 7.06 -7.40 -47.07
N GLU A 125 7.43 -8.21 -46.08
CA GLU A 125 6.90 -9.56 -45.88
C GLU A 125 5.54 -9.57 -45.15
N TRP A 126 5.30 -8.58 -44.28
CA TRP A 126 4.12 -8.57 -43.41
C TRP A 126 2.77 -8.61 -44.15
N PRO A 127 2.53 -7.82 -45.21
CA PRO A 127 1.29 -7.91 -45.97
C PRO A 127 1.07 -9.29 -46.60
N LYS A 128 2.13 -9.97 -47.03
CA LYS A 128 2.07 -11.31 -47.62
C LYS A 128 1.67 -12.35 -46.59
N VAL A 129 2.23 -12.25 -45.38
CA VAL A 129 1.91 -13.13 -44.25
C VAL A 129 0.46 -12.96 -43.80
N VAL A 130 -0.05 -11.72 -43.76
CA VAL A 130 -1.44 -11.43 -43.45
C VAL A 130 -2.38 -11.97 -44.53
N ALA A 131 -2.07 -11.75 -45.81
CA ALA A 131 -2.86 -12.28 -46.92
C ALA A 131 -2.91 -13.82 -46.92
N GLN A 132 -1.78 -14.48 -46.64
CA GLN A 132 -1.70 -15.94 -46.57
C GLN A 132 -2.52 -16.51 -45.40
N ALA A 133 -2.54 -15.83 -44.25
CA ALA A 133 -3.37 -16.24 -43.12
C ALA A 133 -4.87 -16.08 -43.42
N GLY A 134 -5.24 -14.97 -44.06
CA GLY A 134 -6.61 -14.72 -44.51
C GLY A 134 -7.11 -15.77 -45.52
N ALA A 135 -6.28 -16.14 -46.50
CA ALA A 135 -6.60 -17.18 -47.48
C ALA A 135 -6.80 -18.57 -46.85
N LYS A 136 -6.17 -18.84 -45.70
CA LYS A 136 -6.29 -20.11 -44.96
C LYS A 136 -7.42 -20.10 -43.90
N GLY A 137 -8.15 -18.99 -43.76
CA GLY A 137 -9.16 -18.83 -42.71
C GLY A 137 -8.59 -18.86 -41.28
N ALA A 138 -7.28 -18.66 -41.13
CA ALA A 138 -6.61 -18.67 -39.83
C ALA A 138 -6.70 -17.28 -39.16
N PRO A 139 -6.66 -17.20 -37.81
CA PRO A 139 -6.63 -15.92 -37.13
C PRO A 139 -5.41 -15.09 -37.55
N PRO A 140 -5.51 -13.74 -37.54
CA PRO A 140 -4.40 -12.88 -37.92
C PRO A 140 -3.13 -13.21 -37.12
N PRO A 141 -1.99 -13.47 -37.79
CA PRO A 141 -0.75 -13.78 -37.09
C PRO A 141 -0.29 -12.60 -36.25
N LYS A 142 0.49 -12.86 -35.21
CA LYS A 142 1.10 -11.81 -34.39
C LYS A 142 2.35 -11.28 -35.09
N ARG A 143 2.40 -9.97 -35.36
CA ARG A 143 3.54 -9.31 -36.02
C ARG A 143 4.87 -9.59 -35.32
N LEU A 144 4.87 -9.57 -33.98
CA LEU A 144 6.05 -9.86 -33.17
C LEU A 144 6.63 -11.27 -33.43
N LYS A 145 5.79 -12.27 -33.67
CA LYS A 145 6.26 -13.63 -33.97
C LYS A 145 6.98 -13.68 -35.33
N HIS A 146 6.43 -12.99 -36.32
CA HIS A 146 7.05 -12.89 -37.64
C HIS A 146 8.36 -12.08 -37.58
N GLN A 147 8.37 -10.96 -36.87
CA GLN A 147 9.59 -10.17 -36.60
C GLN A 147 10.70 -11.04 -35.99
N ASN A 148 10.40 -11.77 -34.91
CA ASN A 148 11.38 -12.64 -34.28
C ASN A 148 11.91 -13.74 -35.22
N SER A 149 11.06 -14.25 -36.12
CA SER A 149 11.47 -15.21 -37.16
C SER A 149 12.42 -14.58 -38.18
N VAL A 150 12.14 -13.35 -38.63
CA VAL A 150 13.01 -12.63 -39.58
C VAL A 150 14.34 -12.29 -38.91
N VAL A 151 14.31 -11.77 -37.67
CA VAL A 151 15.52 -11.50 -36.86
C VAL A 151 16.38 -12.76 -36.75
N ALA A 152 15.78 -13.91 -36.42
CA ALA A 152 16.51 -15.17 -36.30
C ALA A 152 17.15 -15.61 -37.63
N ARG A 153 16.45 -15.43 -38.76
CA ARG A 153 16.97 -15.73 -40.11
C ARG A 153 18.16 -14.85 -40.47
N PHE A 154 18.05 -13.54 -40.25
CA PHE A 154 19.14 -12.59 -40.52
C PHE A 154 20.34 -12.89 -39.63
N TYR A 155 20.12 -13.06 -38.33
CA TYR A 155 21.19 -13.40 -37.40
C TYR A 155 21.87 -14.73 -37.76
N ALA A 156 21.12 -15.76 -38.19
CA ALA A 156 21.70 -17.03 -38.62
C ALA A 156 22.61 -16.89 -39.85
N ALA A 157 22.28 -15.98 -40.78
CA ALA A 157 23.06 -15.71 -41.99
C ALA A 157 24.35 -14.90 -41.75
N GLU A 158 24.50 -14.24 -40.60
CA GLU A 158 25.71 -13.49 -40.27
C GLU A 158 26.93 -14.41 -40.06
N THR A 159 28.13 -13.86 -40.27
CA THR A 159 29.39 -14.59 -40.12
C THR A 159 29.65 -14.97 -38.65
N PRO A 160 30.38 -16.07 -38.39
CA PRO A 160 30.70 -16.49 -37.03
C PRO A 160 31.53 -15.44 -36.27
N GLU A 161 32.41 -14.69 -36.96
CA GLU A 161 33.21 -13.61 -36.38
C GLU A 161 32.31 -12.47 -35.89
N PHE A 162 31.32 -12.08 -36.70
CA PHE A 162 30.36 -11.05 -36.32
C PHE A 162 29.51 -11.48 -35.12
N LYS A 163 29.05 -12.72 -35.10
CA LYS A 163 28.29 -13.28 -33.96
C LYS A 163 29.11 -13.26 -32.66
N ALA A 164 30.39 -13.61 -32.73
CA ALA A 164 31.30 -13.56 -31.59
C ALA A 164 31.52 -12.13 -31.09
N ALA A 165 31.77 -11.18 -32.01
CA ALA A 165 31.92 -9.76 -31.66
C ALA A 165 30.65 -9.18 -31.03
N LEU A 166 29.47 -9.52 -31.56
CA LEU A 166 28.19 -9.08 -31.01
C LEU A 166 27.93 -9.65 -29.61
N GLN A 167 28.30 -10.92 -29.39
CA GLN A 167 28.21 -11.53 -28.07
C GLN A 167 29.13 -10.85 -27.06
N ALA A 168 30.37 -10.52 -27.46
CA ALA A 168 31.30 -9.79 -26.61
C ALA A 168 30.77 -8.39 -26.26
N GLN A 169 30.20 -7.66 -27.23
CA GLN A 169 29.57 -6.35 -26.98
C GLN A 169 28.38 -6.45 -26.02
N ARG A 170 27.50 -7.44 -26.22
CA ARG A 170 26.36 -7.71 -25.33
C ARG A 170 26.82 -8.00 -23.90
N ASP A 171 27.86 -8.80 -23.75
CA ASP A 171 28.38 -9.17 -22.44
C ASP A 171 29.04 -7.95 -21.77
N ALA A 172 29.74 -7.10 -22.52
CA ALA A 172 30.28 -5.84 -22.00
C ALA A 172 29.18 -4.87 -21.52
N GLU A 173 28.12 -4.63 -22.31
CA GLU A 173 26.98 -3.78 -21.90
C GLU A 173 26.31 -4.34 -20.63
N TYR A 174 26.13 -5.67 -20.55
CA TYR A 174 25.56 -6.31 -19.36
C TYR A 174 26.44 -6.13 -18.12
N GLU A 175 27.75 -6.33 -18.23
CA GLU A 175 28.64 -6.18 -17.08
C GLU A 175 28.71 -4.72 -16.60
N GLU A 176 28.63 -3.74 -17.51
CA GLU A 176 28.55 -2.31 -17.16
C GLU A 176 27.24 -1.99 -16.43
N GLU A 177 26.09 -2.37 -16.99
CA GLU A 177 24.78 -2.18 -16.35
C GLU A 177 24.69 -2.89 -15.00
N HIS A 178 25.23 -4.11 -14.91
CA HIS A 178 25.24 -4.89 -13.68
C HIS A 178 26.20 -4.31 -12.63
N ALA A 179 27.34 -3.77 -13.03
CA ALA A 179 28.25 -3.06 -12.13
C ALA A 179 27.60 -1.76 -11.60
N ALA A 180 26.95 -0.98 -12.46
CA ALA A 180 26.22 0.22 -12.06
C ALA A 180 25.08 -0.12 -11.09
N TRP A 181 24.31 -1.17 -11.38
CA TRP A 181 23.29 -1.69 -10.48
C TRP A 181 23.87 -2.15 -9.15
N LYS A 182 25.01 -2.85 -9.16
CA LYS A 182 25.66 -3.32 -7.93
C LYS A 182 26.10 -2.14 -7.06
N THR A 183 26.69 -1.10 -7.65
CA THR A 183 27.06 0.13 -6.93
C THR A 183 25.82 0.82 -6.35
N ALA A 184 24.77 1.02 -7.16
CA ALA A 184 23.53 1.65 -6.71
C ALA A 184 22.75 0.80 -5.68
N SER A 185 22.84 -0.52 -5.78
CA SER A 185 22.20 -1.44 -4.84
C SER A 185 22.98 -1.53 -3.53
N LEU A 186 24.31 -1.42 -3.54
CA LEU A 186 25.13 -1.41 -2.33
C LEU A 186 24.80 -0.20 -1.45
N ASP A 187 24.58 0.98 -2.05
CA ASP A 187 24.14 2.17 -1.31
C ASP A 187 22.76 2.00 -0.65
N ASN A 188 21.89 1.15 -1.22
CA ASN A 188 20.53 0.90 -0.71
C ASN A 188 20.42 -0.37 0.17
N THR A 189 21.50 -1.14 0.34
CA THR A 189 21.48 -2.44 1.06
C THR A 189 22.46 -2.52 2.21
N VAL A 190 23.09 -1.41 2.62
CA VAL A 190 23.81 -1.35 3.89
C VAL A 190 22.78 -1.52 5.01
N VAL A 191 22.51 -2.77 5.36
CA VAL A 191 21.79 -3.11 6.59
C VAL A 191 22.67 -2.60 7.72
N PRO A 192 22.19 -1.66 8.54
CA PRO A 192 22.96 -1.17 9.66
C PRO A 192 23.45 -2.35 10.51
N THR A 193 24.76 -2.41 10.75
CA THR A 193 25.39 -3.46 11.55
C THR A 193 25.80 -2.93 12.92
N THR A 194 26.10 -1.64 13.02
CA THR A 194 26.47 -0.99 14.28
C THR A 194 25.29 -0.23 14.88
N PRO A 195 25.20 -0.11 16.23
CA PRO A 195 24.17 0.70 16.88
C PRO A 195 24.14 2.17 16.42
N ALA A 196 25.30 2.71 16.01
CA ALA A 196 25.42 4.06 15.47
C ALA A 196 24.78 4.17 14.08
N GLU A 197 24.99 3.19 13.20
CA GLU A 197 24.33 3.11 11.89
C GLU A 197 22.81 2.99 12.04
N PHE A 198 22.33 2.19 13.00
CA PHE A 198 20.90 2.09 13.28
C PHE A 198 20.30 3.42 13.74
N ALA A 199 21.03 4.18 14.56
CA ALA A 199 20.59 5.49 15.01
C ALA A 199 20.48 6.48 13.85
N LEU A 200 21.49 6.51 12.97
CA LEU A 200 21.51 7.36 11.79
C LEU A 200 20.39 7.00 10.80
N ALA A 201 20.18 5.71 10.54
CA ALA A 201 19.06 5.25 9.72
C ALA A 201 17.69 5.60 10.33
N LEU A 202 17.54 5.51 11.66
CA LEU A 202 16.32 5.92 12.37
C LEU A 202 16.10 7.43 12.35
N GLU A 203 17.17 8.22 12.38
CA GLU A 203 17.13 9.69 12.26
C GLU A 203 16.73 10.09 10.84
N GLU A 204 17.33 9.50 9.82
CA GLU A 204 16.94 9.71 8.42
C GLU A 204 15.47 9.31 8.20
N ALA A 205 15.07 8.14 8.74
CA ALA A 205 13.69 7.69 8.67
C ALA A 205 12.71 8.65 9.34
N SER A 206 13.12 9.31 10.42
CA SER A 206 12.27 10.27 11.15
C SER A 206 11.82 11.46 10.29
N HIS A 207 12.56 11.81 9.22
CA HIS A 207 12.20 12.90 8.32
C HIS A 207 11.04 12.55 7.38
N TRP A 208 10.98 11.30 6.88
CA TRP A 208 9.95 10.90 5.91
C TRP A 208 8.78 10.10 6.51
N LEU A 209 8.97 9.46 7.66
CA LEU A 209 7.93 8.66 8.32
C LEU A 209 6.65 9.44 8.64
N PRO A 210 6.68 10.69 9.15
CA PRO A 210 5.46 11.47 9.40
C PRO A 210 4.67 11.72 8.11
N SER A 211 5.35 12.09 7.03
CA SER A 211 4.74 12.33 5.71
C SER A 211 4.15 11.05 5.12
N LEU A 212 4.80 9.90 5.32
CA LEU A 212 4.27 8.60 4.93
C LEU A 212 3.02 8.25 5.74
N ALA A 213 3.08 8.33 7.07
CA ALA A 213 1.94 8.04 7.93
C ALA A 213 0.74 8.92 7.60
N GLN A 214 0.97 10.21 7.35
CA GLN A 214 -0.07 11.15 6.92
C GLN A 214 -0.62 10.79 5.54
N SER A 215 0.23 10.40 4.59
CA SER A 215 -0.19 10.00 3.24
C SER A 215 -1.03 8.72 3.26
N LEU A 216 -0.63 7.74 4.07
CA LEU A 216 -1.39 6.50 4.30
C LEU A 216 -2.73 6.80 4.96
N SER A 217 -2.74 7.65 6.00
CA SER A 217 -3.97 8.05 6.68
C SER A 217 -4.94 8.75 5.73
N LYS A 218 -4.47 9.73 4.95
CA LYS A 218 -5.30 10.47 3.96
C LYS A 218 -5.85 9.56 2.86
N ARG A 219 -5.05 8.63 2.33
CA ARG A 219 -5.44 7.78 1.19
C ARG A 219 -6.31 6.60 1.60
N LEU A 220 -6.09 6.05 2.79
CA LEU A 220 -6.80 4.86 3.26
C LEU A 220 -7.98 5.20 4.17
N GLY A 221 -8.06 6.44 4.68
CA GLY A 221 -9.08 6.84 5.66
C GLY A 221 -8.90 6.12 7.00
N LEU A 222 -7.66 5.71 7.33
CA LEU A 222 -7.32 4.94 8.52
C LEU A 222 -6.52 5.80 9.51
N ASN A 223 -6.64 5.49 10.79
CA ASN A 223 -5.66 5.91 11.79
C ASN A 223 -4.41 5.03 11.62
N VAL A 224 -3.31 5.64 11.17
CA VAL A 224 -2.06 4.95 10.89
C VAL A 224 -1.04 5.34 11.95
N SER A 225 -0.53 4.35 12.68
CA SER A 225 0.66 4.50 13.52
C SER A 225 1.77 3.61 12.96
N ILE A 226 2.99 4.13 12.88
CA ILE A 226 4.17 3.37 12.50
C ILE A 226 4.97 3.12 13.77
N LEU A 227 5.10 1.85 14.15
CA LEU A 227 5.89 1.41 15.29
C LEU A 227 7.19 0.80 14.79
N LEU A 228 8.33 1.39 15.17
CA LEU A 228 9.65 0.84 14.90
C LEU A 228 10.22 0.27 16.19
N THR A 229 10.59 -1.00 16.15
CA THR A 229 11.24 -1.70 17.28
C THR A 229 12.63 -2.13 16.84
N GLY A 230 13.66 -1.72 17.57
CA GLY A 230 15.04 -2.04 17.19
C GLY A 230 16.07 -1.46 18.15
N PRO A 231 17.37 -1.71 17.90
CA PRO A 231 18.44 -1.11 18.67
C PRO A 231 18.43 0.41 18.49
N ILE A 232 18.27 1.17 19.58
CA ILE A 232 18.33 2.63 19.56
C ILE A 232 19.71 3.09 20.04
N GLY A 233 20.43 3.85 19.22
CA GLY A 233 21.78 4.33 19.56
C GLY A 233 21.83 5.19 20.83
N SER A 234 20.81 6.01 21.09
CA SER A 234 20.72 6.80 22.33
C SER A 234 20.61 5.94 23.59
N SER A 235 20.14 4.70 23.46
CA SER A 235 20.00 3.72 24.54
C SER A 235 21.16 2.71 24.57
N GLY A 236 22.30 3.04 23.93
CA GLY A 236 23.48 2.17 23.88
C GLY A 236 23.27 0.87 23.11
N GLY A 237 22.34 0.84 22.14
CA GLY A 237 22.00 -0.35 21.36
C GLY A 237 21.00 -1.30 22.03
N ARG A 238 20.38 -0.90 23.14
CA ARG A 238 19.24 -1.64 23.71
C ARG A 238 18.04 -1.61 22.75
N ILE A 239 17.28 -2.71 22.74
CA ILE A 239 16.01 -2.78 22.01
C ILE A 239 15.02 -1.85 22.68
N ASP A 240 14.50 -0.90 21.92
CA ASP A 240 13.55 0.09 22.38
C ASP A 240 12.57 0.43 21.24
N VAL A 241 11.54 1.22 21.54
CA VAL A 241 10.38 1.43 20.67
C VAL A 241 10.25 2.91 20.32
N LYS A 242 10.23 3.22 19.02
CA LYS A 242 9.95 4.57 18.51
C LYS A 242 8.65 4.57 17.71
N GLY A 243 7.68 5.34 18.17
CA GLY A 243 6.37 5.48 17.53
C GLY A 243 6.25 6.78 16.74
N TYR A 244 5.71 6.70 15.53
CA TYR A 244 5.28 7.85 14.75
C TYR A 244 3.78 7.75 14.52
N ALA A 245 3.06 8.78 14.98
CA ALA A 245 1.68 9.02 14.60
C ALA A 245 1.64 10.31 13.78
N PRO A 246 0.75 10.43 12.77
CA PRO A 246 0.49 11.72 12.17
C PRO A 246 0.14 12.71 13.28
N SER A 247 0.62 13.94 13.18
CA SER A 247 0.25 15.03 14.10
C SER A 247 -1.27 15.15 14.11
N LEU A 248 -1.89 14.53 15.10
CA LEU A 248 -3.31 14.60 15.35
C LEU A 248 -3.54 15.93 16.07
N ALA A 249 -3.63 17.01 15.31
CA ALA A 249 -4.46 18.15 15.71
C ALA A 249 -5.97 17.80 15.72
N CYS A 250 -6.30 16.52 15.54
CA CYS A 250 -7.65 16.00 15.46
C CYS A 250 -7.66 14.69 16.25
N SER A 251 -8.02 14.76 17.52
CA SER A 251 -8.26 13.59 18.37
C SER A 251 -9.19 12.60 17.65
N ALA A 252 -9.11 11.30 17.98
CA ALA A 252 -9.92 10.26 17.36
C ALA A 252 -11.44 10.57 17.39
N VAL A 253 -11.86 11.40 18.34
CA VAL A 253 -13.23 11.91 18.48
C VAL A 253 -13.50 13.02 17.45
N SER A 254 -12.58 13.97 17.28
CA SER A 254 -12.68 15.02 16.25
C SER A 254 -12.71 14.45 14.82
N CYS A 255 -11.99 13.36 14.55
CA CYS A 255 -12.00 12.66 13.25
C CYS A 255 -13.33 11.91 13.01
N LEU A 256 -13.98 11.42 14.07
CA LEU A 256 -15.33 10.85 14.04
C LEU A 256 -16.43 11.91 13.96
N LEU A 257 -16.12 13.21 14.07
CA LEU A 257 -17.13 14.29 14.12
C LEU A 257 -17.04 15.30 12.96
N THR A 258 -15.96 15.27 12.17
CA THR A 258 -15.73 16.16 11.01
C THR A 258 -15.99 15.52 9.64
N TYR A 259 -16.22 14.21 9.57
CA TYR A 259 -16.60 13.56 8.31
C TYR A 259 -18.08 13.81 7.97
N PRO A 260 -18.43 14.19 6.72
CA PRO A 260 -19.82 14.34 6.29
C PRO A 260 -20.63 13.02 6.35
N HIS A 261 -19.96 11.88 6.52
CA HIS A 261 -20.59 10.57 6.72
C HIS A 261 -21.11 10.31 8.15
N VAL A 262 -20.83 11.18 9.12
CA VAL A 262 -21.36 11.05 10.49
C VAL A 262 -22.85 11.39 10.54
N ALA A 263 -23.30 12.31 9.67
CA ALA A 263 -24.72 12.52 9.41
C ALA A 263 -25.40 11.26 8.84
N SER A 264 -24.69 10.48 8.02
CA SER A 264 -25.17 9.19 7.51
C SER A 264 -25.16 8.08 8.57
N MET A 265 -24.27 8.15 9.56
CA MET A 265 -24.33 7.28 10.74
C MET A 265 -25.58 7.57 11.58
N ARG A 266 -25.93 8.84 11.77
CA ARG A 266 -27.17 9.26 12.45
C ARG A 266 -28.42 8.73 11.75
N ALA A 267 -28.52 8.87 10.43
CA ALA A 267 -29.65 8.35 9.65
C ALA A 267 -29.75 6.81 9.71
N SER A 268 -28.62 6.10 9.78
CA SER A 268 -28.60 4.63 9.88
C SER A 268 -28.92 4.10 11.27
N LEU A 269 -28.84 4.92 12.32
CA LEU A 269 -29.21 4.55 13.69
C LEU A 269 -30.72 4.69 13.95
N GLN A 270 -31.42 5.43 13.08
CA GLN A 270 -32.87 5.64 13.10
C GLN A 270 -33.67 4.53 12.39
N ALA A 271 -33.01 3.63 11.65
CA ALA A 271 -33.60 2.50 10.92
C ALA A 271 -33.21 1.14 11.53
#